data_AF-A0A7C4YH39-F1
#
_entry.id   AF-A0A7C4YH39-F1
#
_cell.length_a   1.000
_cell.length_b   1.000
_cell.length_c   1.000
_cell.angle_alpha   90.00
_cell.angle_beta   90.00
_cell.angle_gamma   90.00
#
_symmetry.space_group_name_H-M   'P 1'
#
loop_
_entity.id
_entity.type
_entity.pdbx_description
1 polymer ?
#
loop_
_entity_poly.entity_id
_entity_poly.type
_entity_poly.pdbx_seq_one_letter_code
_entity_poly.pdbx_strand_id
1 'polypeptide(L)'
;PDGYETPEHPLIGVDRHFRAAAAIQAEFPDLPIVGSGYSYLQEFLPHAGAANRAARRATFIGVGRATLAQPDFVRQLSEHGKLDRKRVCRTFSYCTALMRSKHNDQGQYATGCPPFDKEVYGPIWQESLRTKPN
;
A
#
# COMPACT_ATOMS: atom_id res chain seq x y z
N PRO A 1 -14.81 5.42 5.95
CA PRO A 1 -13.33 5.58 5.85
C PRO A 1 -12.80 6.04 7.20
N ASP A 2 -12.00 5.21 7.89
CA ASP A 2 -11.53 5.49 9.26
C ASP A 2 -10.31 6.43 9.32
N GLY A 3 -10.13 7.24 8.27
CA GLY A 3 -8.99 8.14 8.16
C GLY A 3 -9.04 9.18 9.27
N TYR A 4 -8.03 9.17 10.13
CA TYR A 4 -7.71 10.34 10.95
C TYR A 4 -7.22 11.46 10.02
N GLU A 5 -7.40 12.71 10.44
CA GLU A 5 -6.83 13.84 9.72
C GLU A 5 -5.31 13.76 9.80
N THR A 6 -4.65 13.61 8.65
CA THR A 6 -3.19 13.53 8.60
C THR A 6 -2.60 14.90 8.89
N PRO A 7 -1.54 15.00 9.73
CA PRO A 7 -0.96 16.29 10.12
C PRO A 7 -0.24 17.01 8.96
N GLU A 8 -0.16 16.39 7.77
CA GLU A 8 0.58 16.88 6.64
C GLU A 8 0.08 16.26 5.33
N HIS A 9 0.55 16.82 4.20
CA HIS A 9 0.29 16.26 2.89
C HIS A 9 0.99 14.90 2.70
N PRO A 10 0.33 13.86 2.15
CA PRO A 10 0.88 12.51 2.08
C PRO A 10 2.22 12.39 1.34
N LEU A 11 2.48 13.26 0.35
CA LEU A 11 3.76 13.26 -0.36
C LEU A 11 4.93 13.70 0.52
N ILE A 12 4.70 14.48 1.57
CA ILE A 12 5.72 14.80 2.58
C ILE A 12 6.08 13.54 3.37
N GLY A 13 5.07 12.73 3.73
CA GLY A 13 5.29 11.43 4.35
C GLY A 13 6.08 10.46 3.46
N VAL A 14 5.77 10.41 2.16
CA VAL A 14 6.53 9.59 1.19
C VAL A 14 8.00 10.02 1.11
N ASP A 15 8.26 11.33 1.00
CA ASP A 15 9.63 11.86 1.00
C ASP A 15 10.38 11.50 2.30
N ARG A 16 9.71 11.60 3.45
CA ARG A 16 10.28 11.18 4.73
C ARG A 16 10.65 9.70 4.72
N HIS A 17 9.81 8.82 4.18
CA HIS A 17 10.13 7.40 4.04
C HIS A 17 11.37 7.18 3.16
N PHE A 18 11.52 7.91 2.06
CA PHE A 18 12.72 7.82 1.21
C PHE A 18 13.98 8.25 1.98
N ARG A 19 13.92 9.39 2.66
CA ARG A 19 15.05 9.94 3.42
C ARG A 19 15.46 9.02 4.57
N ALA A 20 14.50 8.48 5.31
CA ALA A 20 14.76 7.55 6.41
C ALA A 20 15.42 6.25 5.92
N ALA A 21 14.87 5.63 4.87
CA ALA A 21 15.46 4.42 4.28
C ALA A 21 16.88 4.69 3.75
N ALA A 22 17.09 5.82 3.06
CA ALA A 22 18.38 6.23 2.53
C ALA A 22 19.44 6.42 3.62
N ALA A 23 19.08 7.09 4.72
CA ALA A 23 19.98 7.32 5.85
C ALA A 23 20.43 5.99 6.49
N ILE A 24 19.49 5.07 6.71
CA ILE A 24 19.81 3.75 7.27
C ILE A 24 20.68 2.94 6.30
N GLN A 25 20.35 2.93 5.00
CA GLN A 25 21.11 2.20 3.99
C GLN A 25 22.53 2.75 3.80
N ALA A 26 22.72 4.07 3.99
CA ALA A 26 24.03 4.70 3.94
C ALA A 26 24.90 4.33 5.15
N GLU A 27 24.31 4.29 6.35
CA GLU A 27 25.00 3.91 7.59
C GLU A 27 25.33 2.41 7.63
N PHE A 28 24.47 1.57 7.07
CA PHE A 28 24.66 0.11 7.04
C PHE A 28 24.63 -0.41 5.58
N PRO A 29 25.71 -0.23 4.80
CA PRO A 29 25.74 -0.55 3.37
C PRO A 29 25.44 -2.01 3.02
N ASP A 30 25.79 -2.94 3.92
CA ASP A 30 25.63 -4.37 3.72
C ASP A 30 24.32 -4.92 4.29
N LEU A 31 23.56 -4.10 5.04
CA LEU A 31 22.26 -4.48 5.56
C LEU A 31 21.19 -4.30 4.45
N PRO A 32 20.44 -5.35 4.08
CA PRO A 32 19.36 -5.19 3.12
C PRO A 32 18.20 -4.36 3.68
N ILE A 33 17.96 -3.17 3.11
CA ILE A 33 16.83 -2.31 3.49
C ILE A 33 15.68 -2.41 2.49
N VAL A 34 14.45 -2.51 3.00
CA VAL A 34 13.22 -2.44 2.20
C VAL A 34 12.64 -1.02 2.27
N GLY A 35 12.67 -0.30 1.14
CA GLY A 35 11.95 0.97 0.98
C GLY A 35 10.46 0.72 0.84
N SER A 36 9.65 1.30 1.72
CA SER A 36 8.19 1.09 1.77
C SER A 36 7.43 2.40 2.02
N GLY A 37 6.09 2.36 1.96
CA GLY A 37 5.24 3.54 2.16
C GLY A 37 4.90 4.33 0.88
N TYR A 38 5.08 3.71 -0.30
CA TYR A 38 5.06 4.45 -1.57
C TYR A 38 3.66 4.55 -2.20
N SER A 39 2.62 3.97 -1.58
CA SER A 39 1.30 3.80 -2.22
C SER A 39 0.60 5.12 -2.59
N TYR A 40 0.95 6.24 -1.95
CA TYR A 40 0.44 7.56 -2.35
C TYR A 40 0.99 8.05 -3.69
N LEU A 41 2.06 7.45 -4.22
CA LEU A 41 2.57 7.71 -5.56
C LEU A 41 1.80 6.98 -6.66
N GLN A 42 0.91 6.04 -6.29
CA GLN A 42 0.01 5.35 -7.22
C GLN A 42 0.78 4.73 -8.40
N GLU A 43 0.47 5.12 -9.63
CA GLU A 43 1.08 4.59 -10.85
C GLU A 43 2.57 4.94 -10.98
N PHE A 44 3.04 5.96 -10.25
CA PHE A 44 4.44 6.39 -10.24
C PHE A 44 5.30 5.67 -9.20
N LEU A 45 4.71 4.84 -8.33
CA LEU A 45 5.43 4.02 -7.35
C LEU A 45 6.60 3.24 -7.97
N PRO A 46 6.47 2.56 -9.13
CA PRO A 46 7.56 1.80 -9.72
C PRO A 46 8.74 2.69 -10.13
N HIS A 47 8.47 3.89 -10.66
CA HIS A 47 9.52 4.83 -11.06
C HIS A 47 10.30 5.36 -9.85
N ALA A 48 9.60 5.72 -8.77
CA ALA A 48 10.25 6.12 -7.53
C ALA A 48 11.01 4.97 -6.86
N GLY A 49 10.50 3.74 -6.97
CA GLY A 49 11.18 2.52 -6.56
C GLY A 49 12.50 2.32 -7.31
N ALA A 50 12.46 2.39 -8.64
CA ALA A 50 13.64 2.28 -9.49
C ALA A 50 14.69 3.36 -9.17
N ALA A 51 14.27 4.61 -8.99
CA ALA A 51 15.16 5.72 -8.64
C ALA A 51 15.85 5.50 -7.28
N ASN A 52 15.10 5.11 -6.24
CA ASN A 52 15.69 4.83 -4.93
C ASN A 52 16.65 3.62 -4.97
N ARG A 53 16.32 2.58 -5.75
CA ARG A 53 17.20 1.41 -5.90
C ARG A 53 18.49 1.76 -6.64
N ALA A 54 18.40 2.52 -7.73
CA ALA A 54 19.55 2.98 -8.51
C ALA A 54 20.48 3.89 -7.69
N ALA A 55 19.91 4.74 -6.84
CA ALA A 55 20.64 5.62 -5.93
C ALA A 55 21.15 4.90 -4.65
N ARG A 56 21.02 3.56 -4.55
CA ARG A 56 21.37 2.77 -3.35
C ARG A 56 20.73 3.30 -2.06
N ARG A 57 19.53 3.85 -2.14
CA ARG A 57 18.76 4.34 -0.98
C ARG A 57 17.92 3.26 -0.32
N ALA A 58 17.71 2.14 -1.01
CA ALA A 58 17.12 0.91 -0.49
C ALA A 58 17.60 -0.28 -1.33
N THR A 59 17.62 -1.46 -0.75
CA THR A 59 17.98 -2.71 -1.42
C THR A 59 16.79 -3.32 -2.15
N PHE A 60 15.59 -3.26 -1.57
CA PHE A 60 14.35 -3.73 -2.17
C PHE A 60 13.25 -2.68 -2.02
N ILE A 61 12.23 -2.75 -2.87
CA ILE A 61 11.04 -1.91 -2.78
C ILE A 61 9.87 -2.78 -2.34
N GLY A 62 9.36 -2.51 -1.15
CA GLY A 62 8.24 -3.21 -0.55
C GLY A 62 6.91 -2.58 -0.95
N VAL A 63 6.01 -3.39 -1.50
CA VAL A 63 4.67 -2.96 -1.90
C VAL A 63 3.64 -3.64 -1.00
N GLY A 64 2.96 -2.85 -0.17
CA GLY A 64 1.89 -3.32 0.72
C GLY A 64 0.52 -3.24 0.03
N ARG A 65 -0.39 -2.42 0.55
CA ARG A 65 -1.79 -2.26 0.05
C ARG A 65 -1.99 -2.11 -1.46
N ALA A 66 -0.99 -1.65 -2.21
CA ALA A 66 -1.08 -1.56 -3.66
C ALA A 66 -1.13 -2.94 -4.35
N THR A 67 -0.58 -3.99 -3.73
CA THR A 67 -0.70 -5.37 -4.23
C THR A 67 -2.12 -5.89 -4.11
N LEU A 68 -2.90 -5.45 -3.11
CA LEU A 68 -4.31 -5.87 -2.96
C LEU A 68 -5.20 -5.35 -4.10
N ALA A 69 -4.85 -4.22 -4.70
CA ALA A 69 -5.60 -3.63 -5.81
C ALA A 69 -5.18 -4.22 -7.18
N GLN A 70 -3.89 -4.57 -7.31
CA GLN A 70 -3.33 -5.18 -8.51
C GLN A 70 -2.31 -6.26 -8.13
N PRO A 71 -2.75 -7.49 -7.79
CA PRO A 71 -1.85 -8.56 -7.33
C PRO A 71 -0.81 -8.97 -8.37
N ASP A 72 -1.13 -8.81 -9.65
CA ASP A 72 -0.27 -9.10 -10.78
C ASP A 72 0.68 -7.94 -11.16
N PHE A 73 0.92 -6.97 -10.25
CA PHE A 73 1.72 -5.77 -10.56
C PHE A 73 3.13 -6.08 -11.10
N VAL A 74 3.80 -7.12 -10.60
CA VAL A 74 5.14 -7.50 -11.09
C VAL A 74 5.08 -7.93 -12.55
N ARG A 75 4.10 -8.76 -12.89
CA ARG A 75 3.86 -9.20 -14.28
C ARG A 75 3.52 -8.00 -15.17
N GLN A 76 2.62 -7.13 -14.72
CA GLN A 76 2.26 -5.91 -15.44
C GLN A 76 3.47 -5.02 -15.74
N LEU A 77 4.35 -4.82 -14.76
CA LEU A 77 5.58 -4.06 -14.97
C LEU A 77 6.54 -4.76 -15.94
N SER A 78 6.67 -6.08 -15.85
CA SER A 78 7.55 -6.86 -16.73
C SER A 78 7.08 -6.87 -18.18
N GLU A 79 5.77 -6.98 -18.41
CA GLU A 79 5.18 -7.11 -19.75
C GLU A 79 4.95 -5.75 -20.42
N HIS A 80 4.68 -4.70 -19.64
CA HIS A 80 4.23 -3.40 -20.17
C HIS A 80 5.03 -2.19 -19.69
N GLY A 81 5.96 -2.36 -18.75
CA GLY A 81 6.76 -1.27 -18.18
C GLY A 81 5.99 -0.27 -17.31
N LYS A 82 4.70 -0.54 -17.02
CA LYS A 82 3.82 0.34 -16.23
C LYS A 82 2.74 -0.45 -15.51
N LEU A 83 2.08 0.19 -14.54
CA LEU A 83 0.88 -0.37 -13.90
C LEU A 83 -0.36 -0.09 -14.75
N ASP A 84 -1.39 -0.91 -14.59
CA ASP A 84 -2.71 -0.61 -15.12
C ASP A 84 -3.38 0.44 -14.22
N ARG A 85 -3.39 1.70 -14.68
CA ARG A 85 -3.96 2.85 -13.97
C ARG A 85 -5.37 2.61 -13.42
N LYS A 86 -6.17 1.75 -14.07
CA LYS A 86 -7.54 1.45 -13.62
C LYS A 86 -7.58 0.59 -12.36
N ARG A 87 -6.52 -0.15 -12.05
CA ARG A 87 -6.42 -1.07 -10.90
C ARG A 87 -5.41 -0.60 -9.84
N VAL A 88 -4.86 0.59 -9.98
CA VAL A 88 -3.94 1.17 -8.99
C VAL A 88 -4.67 1.55 -7.70
N CYS A 89 -4.08 1.20 -6.56
CA CYS A 89 -4.58 1.58 -5.23
C CYS A 89 -4.70 3.11 -5.11
N ARG A 90 -5.88 3.55 -4.66
CA ARG A 90 -6.23 4.97 -4.49
C ARG A 90 -6.20 5.43 -3.04
N THR A 91 -5.49 4.68 -2.19
CA THR A 91 -5.26 5.02 -0.78
C THR A 91 -6.52 5.32 0.06
N PHE A 92 -7.68 4.78 -0.33
CA PHE A 92 -8.96 4.93 0.39
C PHE A 92 -9.02 4.23 1.76
N SER A 93 -8.04 3.37 2.05
CA SER A 93 -7.94 2.63 3.32
C SER A 93 -9.08 1.65 3.63
N TYR A 94 -9.85 1.16 2.64
CA TYR A 94 -10.82 0.07 2.84
C TYR A 94 -10.17 -1.20 3.41
N CYS A 95 -8.96 -1.53 2.97
CA CYS A 95 -8.20 -2.66 3.51
C CYS A 95 -7.99 -2.52 5.03
N THR A 96 -7.57 -1.35 5.50
CA THR A 96 -7.38 -1.08 6.92
C THR A 96 -8.71 -0.99 7.68
N ALA A 97 -9.77 -0.47 7.06
CA ALA A 97 -11.10 -0.43 7.66
C ALA A 97 -11.63 -1.85 7.95
N LEU A 98 -11.39 -2.82 7.07
CA LEU A 98 -11.70 -4.23 7.31
C LEU A 98 -10.86 -4.80 8.47
N MET A 99 -9.54 -4.56 8.48
CA MET A 99 -8.65 -4.99 9.58
C MET A 99 -9.11 -4.46 10.95
N ARG A 100 -9.62 -3.23 11.00
CA ARG A 100 -10.02 -2.55 12.23
C ARG A 100 -11.48 -2.79 12.62
N SER A 101 -12.27 -3.41 11.75
CA SER A 101 -13.61 -3.87 12.07
C SER A 101 -13.48 -5.16 12.90
N LYS A 102 -13.45 -5.05 14.23
CA LYS A 102 -13.14 -6.17 15.14
C LYS A 102 -14.37 -6.87 15.71
N HIS A 103 -15.55 -6.51 15.22
CA HIS A 103 -16.85 -6.92 15.74
C HIS A 103 -17.37 -8.20 15.05
N ASN A 104 -16.51 -9.21 15.00
CA ASN A 104 -16.86 -10.58 14.61
C ASN A 104 -16.07 -11.58 15.48
N ASP A 105 -16.39 -12.86 15.39
CA ASP A 105 -15.76 -13.91 16.22
C ASP A 105 -14.25 -14.09 15.93
N GLN A 106 -13.77 -13.59 14.79
CA GLN A 106 -12.36 -13.66 14.38
C GLN A 106 -11.54 -12.46 14.89
N GLY A 107 -12.17 -11.47 15.51
CA GLY A 107 -11.52 -10.24 15.99
C GLY A 107 -11.04 -9.29 14.90
N GLN A 108 -11.31 -9.59 13.62
CA GLN A 108 -11.14 -8.72 12.45
C GLN A 108 -11.84 -9.32 11.23
N TYR A 109 -12.22 -8.49 10.25
CA TYR A 109 -12.66 -9.00 8.95
C TYR A 109 -11.48 -9.33 8.04
N ALA A 110 -11.67 -10.33 7.16
CA ALA A 110 -10.72 -10.67 6.10
C ALA A 110 -10.39 -9.43 5.24
N THR A 111 -9.10 -9.16 5.08
CA THR A 111 -8.60 -7.92 4.49
C THR A 111 -8.28 -8.08 3.02
N GLY A 112 -8.75 -7.13 2.21
CA GLY A 112 -8.43 -7.03 0.79
C GLY A 112 -8.80 -5.67 0.23
N CYS A 113 -9.19 -5.62 -1.05
CA CYS A 113 -9.52 -4.38 -1.72
C CYS A 113 -10.96 -4.36 -2.27
N PRO A 114 -11.99 -4.08 -1.44
CA PRO A 114 -13.38 -4.02 -1.89
C PRO A 114 -13.62 -3.22 -3.18
N PRO A 115 -12.94 -2.07 -3.44
CA PRO A 115 -13.14 -1.33 -4.69
C PRO A 115 -12.63 -2.04 -5.95
N PHE A 116 -11.56 -2.85 -5.85
CA PHE A 116 -10.86 -3.46 -6.99
C PHE A 116 -10.98 -4.98 -7.07
N ASP A 117 -11.50 -5.60 -6.01
CA ASP A 117 -11.89 -7.01 -5.94
C ASP A 117 -13.28 -7.09 -5.25
N LYS A 118 -14.30 -6.70 -6.01
CA LYS A 118 -15.68 -6.57 -5.53
C LYS A 118 -16.35 -7.91 -5.31
N GLU A 119 -16.00 -8.91 -6.12
CA GLU A 119 -16.62 -10.24 -6.06
C GLU A 119 -16.31 -10.91 -4.73
N VAL A 120 -15.04 -10.86 -4.29
CA VAL A 120 -14.61 -11.48 -3.03
C VAL A 120 -14.86 -10.54 -1.84
N TYR A 121 -14.40 -9.29 -1.92
CA TYR A 121 -14.39 -8.41 -0.75
C TYR A 121 -15.61 -7.49 -0.63
N GLY A 122 -16.47 -7.42 -1.66
CA GLY A 122 -17.73 -6.67 -1.61
C GLY A 122 -18.68 -7.20 -0.52
N PRO A 123 -19.00 -8.51 -0.51
CA PRO A 123 -19.84 -9.10 0.53
C PRO A 123 -19.25 -8.95 1.94
N ILE A 124 -17.93 -9.15 2.09
CA ILE A 124 -17.22 -9.00 3.36
C ILE A 124 -17.31 -7.56 3.88
N TRP A 125 -17.17 -6.57 2.99
CA TRP A 125 -17.32 -5.17 3.33
C TRP A 125 -18.75 -4.84 3.80
N GLN A 126 -19.78 -5.30 3.08
CA GLN A 126 -21.17 -5.07 3.49
C GLN A 126 -21.48 -5.71 4.85
N GLU A 127 -20.99 -6.92 5.07
CA GLU A 127 -21.12 -7.58 6.35
C GLU A 127 -20.48 -6.77 7.48
N SER A 128 -19.25 -6.28 7.27
CA SER A 128 -18.57 -5.45 8.27
C SER A 128 -19.32 -4.17 8.63
N LEU A 129 -20.11 -3.61 7.70
CA LEU A 129 -20.96 -2.46 7.97
C LEU A 129 -22.22 -2.84 8.75
N ARG A 130 -22.83 -3.97 8.40
CA ARG A 130 -24.09 -4.46 8.98
C ARG A 130 -23.95 -4.83 10.46
N THR A 131 -22.81 -5.40 10.83
CA THR A 131 -22.53 -5.88 12.19
C THR A 131 -21.86 -4.83 13.07
N LYS A 132 -21.56 -3.64 12.52
CA LYS A 132 -20.86 -2.58 13.25
C LYS A 132 -21.70 -2.16 14.47
N PRO A 133 -21.13 -2.21 15.70
CA PRO A 133 -21.82 -1.72 16.88
C PRO A 133 -22.18 -0.24 16.73
N ASN A 134 -23.32 0.15 17.29
CA ASN A 134 -23.75 1.55 17.40
C ASN A 134 -22.79 2.36 18.27
#